data_AF-A0A9D0YIN4-F1
#
_entry.id   AF-A0A9D0YIN4-F1
#
_cell.length_a   1.000
_cell.length_b   1.000
_cell.length_c   1.000
_cell.angle_alpha   90.00
_cell.angle_beta   90.00
_cell.angle_gamma   90.00
#
_symmetry.space_group_name_H-M   'P 1'
#
loop_
_entity.id
_entity.type
_entity.pdbx_description
1 polymer ?
#
loop_
_entity_poly.entity_id
_entity_poly.type
_entity_poly.pdbx_seq_one_letter_code
_entity_poly.pdbx_strand_id
1 'polypeptide(L)'
;MRILLLLATFLFTPVIQAEHLALDQLLEDVKNNQGIEGKRNQAREAEFISERLKQQQRLKAAKAELIKQERISKKLKKHLEENEKVLTALDAKLRQKSGVLGELLGVARQAAGDLRVDFEHSLVSSQFTGRGQKLSVIADNKALPTIDQLEQLWFLLQQEMTESGKVVHFNAEVLSAAGEAKPSKVIRIGTFNALSEGQYLRYLPESEQLATLARQPESRFLDLATDFSAAPNGNADLGVDPTRGVILSMLIQTPNTFERIDQGGIIGYIILTLGGIGFVFALYRLFVLFQTGQKMSAQLVSETASTDNPLGRVIKDAESHHSPDVETLELVLDEA
;
A
#
# COMPACT_ATOMS: atom_id res chain seq x y z
N MET A 1 -60.24 38.73 -54.77
CA MET A 1 -61.49 39.31 -54.20
C MET A 1 -61.14 40.72 -53.76
N ARG A 2 -61.56 41.85 -54.34
CA ARG A 2 -62.48 42.21 -55.42
C ARG A 2 -61.98 43.57 -55.94
N ILE A 3 -61.50 43.58 -57.18
CA ILE A 3 -61.62 44.73 -58.10
C ILE A 3 -63.08 44.71 -58.62
N LEU A 4 -63.50 45.79 -59.29
CA LEU A 4 -64.78 46.00 -59.98
C LEU A 4 -65.91 46.50 -59.07
N LEU A 5 -66.84 47.37 -59.47
CA LEU A 5 -67.05 48.26 -60.64
C LEU A 5 -68.45 48.81 -60.36
N LEU A 6 -68.66 50.11 -60.20
CA LEU A 6 -70.01 50.68 -60.35
C LEU A 6 -69.87 51.99 -61.12
N LEU A 7 -69.74 51.76 -62.41
CA LEU A 7 -69.74 52.70 -63.50
C LEU A 7 -71.20 52.97 -63.89
N ALA A 8 -71.47 54.24 -64.17
CA ALA A 8 -72.49 54.72 -65.10
C ALA A 8 -73.97 54.48 -64.76
N THR A 9 -74.63 55.54 -64.30
CA THR A 9 -75.94 55.89 -64.85
C THR A 9 -76.04 57.40 -65.09
N PHE A 10 -76.18 57.71 -66.37
CA PHE A 10 -77.00 58.77 -66.95
C PHE A 10 -76.61 60.25 -66.76
N LEU A 11 -76.04 60.76 -67.85
CA LEU A 11 -76.20 62.11 -68.37
C LEU A 11 -77.66 62.60 -68.28
N PHE A 12 -77.90 63.67 -67.53
CA PHE A 12 -78.88 64.70 -67.86
C PHE A 12 -78.43 66.01 -67.22
N THR A 13 -77.94 66.93 -68.04
CA THR A 13 -77.70 68.31 -67.63
C THR A 13 -79.01 69.10 -67.71
N PRO A 14 -79.28 69.95 -66.72
CA PRO A 14 -79.78 71.26 -67.01
C PRO A 14 -78.70 72.29 -66.64
N VAL A 15 -78.35 73.12 -67.61
CA VAL A 15 -77.67 74.38 -67.39
C VAL A 15 -78.62 75.24 -66.56
N ILE A 16 -78.24 75.55 -65.32
CA ILE A 16 -78.88 76.60 -64.53
C ILE A 16 -77.81 77.64 -64.20
N GLN A 17 -77.99 78.78 -64.85
CA GLN A 17 -77.70 80.14 -64.43
C GLN A 17 -76.48 80.36 -63.55
N ALA A 18 -75.46 80.98 -64.15
CA ALA A 18 -74.50 81.81 -63.45
C ALA A 18 -75.25 82.93 -62.72
N GLU A 19 -75.42 82.75 -61.41
CA GLU A 19 -75.77 83.82 -60.49
C GLU A 19 -74.48 84.59 -60.16
N HIS A 20 -74.61 85.91 -60.17
CA HIS A 20 -73.52 86.88 -60.11
C HIS A 20 -72.84 86.83 -58.73
N LEU A 21 -71.91 85.88 -58.50
CA LEU A 21 -70.92 85.99 -57.44
C LEU A 21 -70.02 87.18 -57.80
N ALA A 22 -70.19 88.27 -57.05
CA ALA A 22 -69.50 89.52 -57.26
C ALA A 22 -67.99 89.25 -57.33
N LEU A 23 -67.33 89.74 -58.39
CA LEU A 23 -65.88 89.68 -58.55
C LEU A 23 -65.15 90.24 -57.31
N ASP A 24 -65.81 91.14 -56.58
CA ASP A 24 -65.39 91.70 -55.29
C ASP A 24 -65.41 90.68 -54.13
N GLN A 25 -66.37 89.75 -54.07
CA GLN A 25 -66.38 88.67 -53.06
C GLN A 25 -65.23 87.68 -53.27
N LEU A 26 -64.90 87.37 -54.52
CA LEU A 26 -63.78 86.49 -54.87
C LEU A 26 -62.43 87.18 -54.58
N LEU A 27 -62.34 88.50 -54.76
CA LEU A 27 -61.17 89.30 -54.37
C LEU A 27 -61.02 89.38 -52.84
N GLU A 28 -62.11 89.53 -52.09
CA GLU A 28 -62.14 89.53 -50.63
C GLU A 28 -61.73 88.15 -50.07
N ASP A 29 -62.25 87.06 -50.64
CA ASP A 29 -61.89 85.68 -50.30
C ASP A 29 -60.43 85.36 -50.65
N VAL A 30 -59.90 85.85 -51.77
CA VAL A 30 -58.49 85.69 -52.15
C VAL A 30 -57.58 86.50 -51.22
N LYS A 31 -57.96 87.72 -50.84
CA LYS A 31 -57.21 88.53 -49.84
C LYS A 31 -57.22 87.86 -48.46
N ASN A 32 -58.38 87.38 -48.00
CA ASN A 32 -58.49 86.68 -46.73
C ASN A 32 -57.72 85.35 -46.75
N ASN A 33 -57.82 84.57 -47.83
CA ASN A 33 -57.06 83.33 -48.00
C ASN A 33 -55.55 83.58 -48.13
N GLN A 34 -55.09 84.64 -48.79
CA GLN A 34 -53.67 85.01 -48.83
C GLN A 34 -53.13 85.33 -47.43
N GLY A 35 -53.91 86.04 -46.60
CA GLY A 35 -53.54 86.31 -45.21
C GLY A 35 -53.48 85.05 -44.34
N ILE A 36 -54.44 84.14 -44.51
CA ILE A 36 -54.50 82.85 -43.79
C ILE A 36 -53.39 81.91 -44.26
N GLU A 37 -53.18 81.75 -45.55
CA GLU A 37 -52.12 80.92 -46.13
C GLU A 37 -50.73 81.48 -45.81
N GLY A 38 -50.55 82.81 -45.79
CA GLY A 38 -49.32 83.44 -45.33
C GLY A 38 -48.97 83.08 -43.88
N LYS A 39 -49.93 83.18 -42.97
CA LYS A 39 -49.76 82.77 -41.56
C LYS A 39 -49.49 81.27 -41.43
N ARG A 40 -50.21 80.44 -42.20
CA ARG A 40 -50.03 78.98 -42.22
C ARG A 40 -48.66 78.58 -42.76
N ASN A 41 -48.17 79.29 -43.77
CA ASN A 41 -46.84 79.04 -44.33
C ASN A 41 -45.73 79.44 -43.35
N GLN A 42 -45.86 80.58 -42.68
CA GLN A 42 -44.96 80.98 -41.60
C GLN A 42 -44.94 79.96 -40.46
N ALA A 43 -46.09 79.42 -40.06
CA ALA A 43 -46.18 78.37 -39.04
C ALA A 43 -45.47 77.07 -39.47
N ARG A 44 -45.70 76.61 -40.71
CA ARG A 44 -45.00 75.43 -41.27
C ARG A 44 -43.50 75.63 -41.38
N GLU A 45 -43.06 76.83 -41.78
CA GLU A 45 -41.64 77.16 -41.89
C GLU A 45 -40.97 77.17 -40.50
N ALA A 46 -41.64 77.75 -39.49
CA ALA A 46 -41.17 77.71 -38.11
C ALA A 46 -41.12 76.28 -37.56
N GLU A 47 -42.14 75.45 -37.83
CA GLU A 47 -42.18 74.04 -37.46
C GLU A 47 -41.07 73.24 -38.13
N PHE A 48 -40.85 73.44 -39.44
CA PHE A 48 -39.79 72.79 -40.20
C PHE A 48 -38.40 73.14 -39.66
N ILE A 49 -38.13 74.42 -39.36
CA ILE A 49 -36.87 74.85 -38.77
C ILE A 49 -36.69 74.23 -37.38
N SER A 50 -37.74 74.20 -36.55
CA SER A 50 -37.74 73.54 -35.24
C SER A 50 -37.43 72.04 -35.34
N GLU A 51 -38.10 71.30 -36.21
CA GLU A 51 -37.86 69.86 -36.39
C GLU A 51 -36.46 69.57 -36.95
N ARG A 52 -35.96 70.39 -37.88
CA ARG A 52 -34.58 70.30 -38.37
C ARG A 52 -33.57 70.48 -37.24
N LEU A 53 -33.79 71.46 -36.36
CA LEU A 53 -32.93 71.68 -35.17
C LEU A 53 -33.00 70.50 -34.19
N LYS A 54 -34.20 69.95 -33.93
CA LYS A 54 -34.37 68.76 -33.10
C LYS A 54 -33.67 67.55 -33.70
N GLN A 55 -33.79 67.30 -35.01
CA GLN A 55 -33.07 66.22 -35.68
C GLN A 55 -31.55 66.40 -35.59
N GLN A 56 -31.05 67.62 -35.79
CA GLN A 56 -29.62 67.91 -35.67
C GLN A 56 -29.11 67.68 -34.23
N GLN A 57 -29.89 68.05 -33.21
CA GLN A 57 -29.58 67.77 -31.81
C GLN A 57 -29.58 66.27 -31.51
N ARG A 58 -30.59 65.52 -31.95
CA ARG A 58 -30.67 64.05 -31.78
C ARG A 58 -29.48 63.36 -32.44
N LEU A 59 -29.13 63.77 -33.66
CA LEU A 59 -27.98 63.23 -34.39
C LEU A 59 -26.66 63.54 -33.69
N LYS A 60 -26.50 64.77 -33.16
CA LYS A 60 -25.33 65.15 -32.37
C LYS A 60 -25.22 64.32 -31.07
N ALA A 61 -26.34 64.10 -30.37
CA ALA A 61 -26.40 63.29 -29.16
C ALA A 61 -26.08 61.80 -29.46
N ALA A 62 -26.67 61.23 -30.51
CA ALA A 62 -26.42 59.85 -30.93
C ALA A 62 -24.95 59.64 -31.34
N LYS A 63 -24.34 60.60 -32.06
CA LYS A 63 -22.91 60.56 -32.40
C LYS A 63 -22.02 60.65 -31.15
N ALA A 64 -22.37 61.50 -30.18
CA ALA A 64 -21.62 61.62 -28.93
C ALA A 64 -21.69 60.32 -28.10
N GLU A 65 -22.88 59.69 -28.03
CA GLU A 65 -23.05 58.42 -27.33
C GLU A 65 -22.31 57.28 -28.05
N LEU A 66 -22.35 57.23 -29.39
CA LEU A 66 -21.58 56.26 -30.18
C LEU A 66 -20.08 56.36 -29.86
N ILE A 67 -19.50 57.56 -29.88
CA ILE A 67 -18.07 57.77 -29.57
C ILE A 67 -17.75 57.35 -28.13
N LYS A 68 -18.65 57.62 -27.17
CA LYS A 68 -18.49 57.21 -25.78
C LYS A 68 -18.50 55.67 -25.66
N GLN A 69 -19.45 54.99 -26.30
CA GLN A 69 -19.54 53.54 -26.29
C GLN A 69 -18.36 52.88 -27.01
N GLU A 70 -17.89 53.44 -28.13
CA GLU A 70 -16.67 52.99 -28.81
C GLU A 70 -15.44 53.10 -27.91
N ARG A 71 -15.32 54.18 -27.12
CA ARG A 71 -14.22 54.35 -26.18
C ARG A 71 -14.26 53.32 -25.04
N ILE A 72 -15.45 53.06 -24.51
CA ILE A 72 -15.68 52.03 -23.48
C ILE A 72 -15.34 50.65 -24.05
N SER A 73 -15.85 50.33 -25.23
CA SER A 73 -15.58 49.07 -25.93
C SER A 73 -14.07 48.86 -26.15
N LYS A 74 -13.34 49.88 -26.63
CA LYS A 74 -11.88 49.82 -26.76
C LYS A 74 -11.17 49.57 -25.43
N LYS A 75 -11.62 50.21 -24.33
CA LYS A 75 -11.04 50.00 -23.00
C LYS A 75 -11.31 48.58 -22.48
N LEU A 76 -12.55 48.10 -22.60
CA LEU A 76 -12.91 46.74 -22.18
C LEU A 76 -12.18 45.68 -22.99
N LYS A 77 -12.07 45.88 -24.32
CA LYS A 77 -11.32 44.99 -25.20
C LYS A 77 -9.86 44.89 -24.77
N LYS A 78 -9.22 46.03 -24.45
CA LYS A 78 -7.85 46.05 -23.92
C LYS A 78 -7.73 45.28 -22.59
N HIS A 79 -8.67 45.46 -21.67
CA HIS A 79 -8.67 44.71 -20.40
C HIS A 79 -8.88 43.20 -20.60
N LEU A 80 -9.74 42.80 -21.54
CA LEU A 80 -9.91 41.40 -21.92
C LEU A 80 -8.60 40.82 -22.47
N GLU A 81 -7.96 41.51 -23.41
CA GLU A 81 -6.67 41.10 -23.98
C GLU A 81 -5.55 41.02 -22.93
N GLU A 82 -5.52 41.94 -21.95
CA GLU A 82 -4.59 41.89 -20.81
C GLU A 82 -4.87 40.70 -19.89
N ASN A 83 -6.14 40.46 -19.54
CA ASN A 83 -6.55 39.35 -18.69
C ASN A 83 -6.29 37.99 -19.36
N GLU A 84 -6.51 37.88 -20.67
CA GLU A 84 -6.25 36.66 -21.44
C GLU A 84 -4.75 36.31 -21.42
N LYS A 85 -3.86 37.31 -21.51
CA LYS A 85 -2.41 37.13 -21.33
C LYS A 85 -2.04 36.67 -19.93
N VAL A 86 -2.68 37.22 -18.90
CA VAL A 86 -2.44 36.81 -17.50
C VAL A 86 -2.94 35.38 -17.27
N LEU A 87 -4.14 35.06 -17.74
CA LEU A 87 -4.73 33.73 -17.61
C LEU A 87 -3.89 32.66 -18.33
N THR A 88 -3.44 32.93 -19.55
CA THR A 88 -2.57 32.01 -20.28
C THR A 88 -1.22 31.81 -19.58
N ALA A 89 -0.61 32.87 -19.04
CA ALA A 89 0.62 32.77 -18.26
C ALA A 89 0.43 31.99 -16.94
N LEU A 90 -0.70 32.20 -16.24
CA LEU A 90 -1.05 31.47 -15.03
C LEU A 90 -1.35 30.00 -15.31
N ASP A 91 -2.07 29.68 -16.40
CA ASP A 91 -2.34 28.29 -16.80
C ASP A 91 -1.04 27.55 -17.17
N ALA A 92 -0.15 28.21 -17.92
CA ALA A 92 1.18 27.66 -18.23
C ALA A 92 2.00 27.40 -16.95
N LYS A 93 2.01 28.35 -16.01
CA LYS A 93 2.68 28.18 -14.71
C LYS A 93 2.06 27.06 -13.89
N LEU A 94 0.73 26.96 -13.86
CA LEU A 94 0.01 25.90 -13.18
C LEU A 94 0.39 24.54 -13.78
N ARG A 95 0.33 24.37 -15.11
CA ARG A 95 0.73 23.13 -15.77
C ARG A 95 2.18 22.74 -15.47
N GLN A 96 3.11 23.69 -15.51
CA GLN A 96 4.51 23.44 -15.17
C GLN A 96 4.66 22.96 -13.72
N LYS A 97 4.01 23.64 -12.77
CA LYS A 97 4.07 23.28 -11.34
C LYS A 97 3.37 21.95 -11.06
N SER A 98 2.21 21.70 -11.66
CA SER A 98 1.48 20.44 -11.55
C SER A 98 2.23 19.27 -12.16
N GLY A 99 3.00 19.48 -13.25
CA GLY A 99 3.88 18.46 -13.81
C GLY A 99 4.95 18.01 -12.82
N VAL A 100 5.68 18.97 -12.23
CA VAL A 100 6.69 18.69 -11.19
C VAL A 100 6.08 18.02 -9.96
N LEU A 101 4.89 18.47 -9.53
CA LEU A 101 4.15 17.83 -8.45
C LEU A 101 3.70 16.42 -8.83
N GLY A 102 3.34 16.16 -10.08
CA GLY A 102 2.94 14.85 -10.57
C GLY A 102 4.03 13.79 -10.38
N GLU A 103 5.29 14.15 -10.64
CA GLU A 103 6.44 13.26 -10.41
C GLU A 103 6.65 12.97 -8.92
N LEU A 104 6.66 13.99 -8.08
CA LEU A 104 6.81 13.84 -6.62
C LEU A 104 5.67 13.02 -6.01
N LEU A 105 4.45 13.20 -6.50
CA LEU A 105 3.30 12.47 -6.01
C LEU A 105 3.28 11.04 -6.55
N GLY A 106 3.84 10.77 -7.73
CA GLY A 106 4.14 9.42 -8.19
C GLY A 106 5.02 8.67 -7.19
N VAL A 107 6.08 9.32 -6.70
CA VAL A 107 6.94 8.78 -5.63
C VAL A 107 6.15 8.55 -4.34
N ALA A 108 5.29 9.51 -3.93
CA ALA A 108 4.46 9.34 -2.74
C ALA A 108 3.48 8.16 -2.86
N ARG A 109 2.88 7.94 -4.02
CA ARG A 109 2.01 6.77 -4.27
C ARG A 109 2.80 5.47 -4.21
N GLN A 110 3.96 5.43 -4.84
CA GLN A 110 4.84 4.26 -4.79
C GLN A 110 5.24 3.96 -3.35
N ALA A 111 5.71 4.97 -2.60
CA ALA A 111 6.06 4.83 -1.19
C ALA A 111 4.88 4.36 -0.33
N ALA A 112 3.66 4.87 -0.58
CA ALA A 112 2.46 4.39 0.10
C ALA A 112 2.12 2.93 -0.24
N GLY A 113 2.33 2.52 -1.50
CA GLY A 113 2.17 1.15 -1.95
C GLY A 113 3.17 0.19 -1.32
N ASP A 114 4.45 0.56 -1.32
CA ASP A 114 5.54 -0.22 -0.71
C ASP A 114 5.32 -0.35 0.80
N LEU A 115 5.00 0.76 1.48
CA LEU A 115 4.73 0.76 2.92
C LEU A 115 3.49 -0.06 3.29
N ARG A 116 2.47 -0.11 2.42
CA ARG A 116 1.30 -0.97 2.61
C ARG A 116 1.71 -2.44 2.60
N VAL A 117 2.55 -2.86 1.65
CA VAL A 117 3.06 -4.24 1.59
C VAL A 117 3.91 -4.56 2.83
N ASP A 118 4.74 -3.61 3.27
CA ASP A 118 5.49 -3.77 4.52
C ASP A 118 4.57 -3.95 5.73
N PHE A 119 3.45 -3.22 5.80
CA PHE A 119 2.46 -3.34 6.88
C PHE A 119 1.72 -4.67 6.86
N GLU A 120 1.39 -5.19 5.67
CA GLU A 120 0.76 -6.50 5.50
C GLU A 120 1.61 -7.62 6.10
N HIS A 121 2.94 -7.49 6.09
CA HIS A 121 3.86 -8.48 6.64
C HIS A 121 4.48 -8.09 7.99
N SER A 122 4.12 -6.93 8.55
CA SER A 122 4.68 -6.46 9.81
C SER A 122 3.89 -6.96 11.01
N LEU A 123 4.60 -7.55 11.97
CA LEU A 123 4.03 -7.91 13.28
C LEU A 123 3.46 -6.69 14.03
N VAL A 124 3.90 -5.46 13.72
CA VAL A 124 3.35 -4.23 14.33
C VAL A 124 1.85 -4.10 14.02
N SER A 125 1.39 -4.61 12.87
CA SER A 125 -0.02 -4.56 12.46
C SER A 125 -0.93 -5.41 13.35
N SER A 126 -0.40 -6.43 14.03
CA SER A 126 -1.16 -7.18 15.05
C SER A 126 -1.56 -6.35 16.28
N GLN A 127 -0.82 -5.26 16.55
CA GLN A 127 -1.12 -4.33 17.63
C GLN A 127 -1.90 -3.11 17.13
N PHE A 128 -1.53 -2.60 15.95
CA PHE A 128 -2.14 -1.43 15.34
C PHE A 128 -2.79 -1.85 14.01
N THR A 129 -4.04 -2.30 14.10
CA THR A 129 -4.81 -2.81 12.97
C THR A 129 -5.29 -1.69 12.03
N GLY A 130 -5.56 -2.04 10.77
CA GLY A 130 -6.14 -1.10 9.79
C GLY A 130 -5.19 0.01 9.31
N ARG A 131 -3.88 -0.12 9.54
CA ARG A 131 -2.88 0.85 9.06
C ARG A 131 -2.70 0.81 7.55
N GLY A 132 -2.76 -0.37 6.93
CA GLY A 132 -2.63 -0.54 5.47
C GLY A 132 -3.75 0.13 4.69
N GLN A 133 -4.99 0.06 5.20
CA GLN A 133 -6.17 0.63 4.55
C GLN A 133 -6.09 2.17 4.41
N LYS A 134 -5.44 2.83 5.37
CA LYS A 134 -5.17 4.28 5.33
C LYS A 134 -4.24 4.66 4.17
N LEU A 135 -3.35 3.76 3.75
CA LEU A 135 -2.42 3.98 2.65
C LEU A 135 -3.04 3.68 1.27
N SER A 136 -4.05 2.80 1.20
CA SER A 136 -4.79 2.50 -0.04
C SER A 136 -5.37 3.75 -0.69
N VAL A 137 -5.83 4.72 0.10
CA VAL A 137 -6.38 5.99 -0.41
C VAL A 137 -5.33 6.78 -1.22
N ILE A 138 -4.06 6.65 -0.87
CA ILE A 138 -2.94 7.32 -1.53
C ILE A 138 -2.43 6.46 -2.70
N ALA A 139 -2.25 5.16 -2.48
CA ALA A 139 -1.68 4.24 -3.46
C ALA A 139 -2.61 4.03 -4.68
N ASP A 140 -3.91 3.86 -4.46
CA ASP A 140 -4.85 3.42 -5.49
C ASP A 140 -5.51 4.60 -6.24
N ASN A 141 -5.46 5.82 -5.68
CA ASN A 141 -6.15 6.97 -6.24
C ASN A 141 -5.31 7.73 -7.28
N LYS A 142 -5.90 7.95 -8.46
CA LYS A 142 -5.29 8.74 -9.55
C LYS A 142 -5.29 10.25 -9.27
N ALA A 143 -6.13 10.71 -8.35
CA ALA A 143 -6.14 12.11 -7.92
C ALA A 143 -4.84 12.47 -7.18
N LEU A 144 -4.58 13.78 -7.06
CA LEU A 144 -3.45 14.29 -6.29
C LEU A 144 -3.72 14.06 -4.79
N PRO A 145 -2.80 13.44 -4.03
CA PRO A 145 -2.90 13.37 -2.58
C PRO A 145 -3.02 14.75 -1.94
N THR A 146 -3.84 14.87 -0.91
CA THR A 146 -3.91 16.09 -0.09
C THR A 146 -2.71 16.19 0.84
N ILE A 147 -2.46 17.38 1.40
CA ILE A 147 -1.38 17.58 2.39
C ILE A 147 -1.60 16.66 3.59
N ASP A 148 -2.82 16.57 4.10
CA ASP A 148 -3.17 15.69 5.23
C ASP A 148 -2.84 14.21 4.94
N GLN A 149 -3.05 13.76 3.70
CA GLN A 149 -2.71 12.40 3.28
C GLN A 149 -1.19 12.18 3.24
N LEU A 150 -0.43 13.15 2.73
CA LEU A 150 1.03 13.10 2.75
C LEU A 150 1.57 13.12 4.19
N GLU A 151 0.93 13.89 5.07
CA GLU A 151 1.27 13.90 6.49
C GLU A 151 1.06 12.53 7.12
N GLN A 152 -0.10 11.94 6.88
CA GLN A 152 -0.44 10.62 7.36
C GLN A 152 0.54 9.54 6.86
N LEU A 153 1.02 9.64 5.61
CA LEU A 153 2.02 8.73 5.07
C LEU A 153 3.32 8.74 5.88
N TRP A 154 3.92 9.91 6.10
CA TRP A 154 5.19 9.97 6.85
C TRP A 154 4.99 9.66 8.34
N PHE A 155 3.85 10.01 8.94
CA PHE A 155 3.53 9.61 10.30
C PHE A 155 3.47 8.08 10.46
N LEU A 156 2.81 7.40 9.52
CA LEU A 156 2.71 5.93 9.52
C LEU A 156 4.08 5.28 9.28
N LEU A 157 4.88 5.82 8.38
CA LEU A 157 6.26 5.38 8.15
C LEU A 157 7.10 5.52 9.43
N GLN A 158 7.05 6.68 10.06
CA GLN A 158 7.75 6.94 11.33
C GLN A 158 7.25 6.03 12.45
N GLN A 159 5.95 5.76 12.51
CA GLN A 159 5.36 4.83 13.47
C GLN A 159 5.95 3.43 13.30
N GLU A 160 6.01 2.91 12.07
CA GLU A 160 6.61 1.59 11.79
C GLU A 160 8.10 1.56 12.15
N MET A 161 8.87 2.57 11.77
CA MET A 161 10.28 2.69 12.14
C MET A 161 10.47 2.70 13.66
N THR A 162 9.61 3.42 14.38
CA THR A 162 9.71 3.56 15.83
C THR A 162 9.27 2.29 16.56
N GLU A 163 8.21 1.64 16.09
CA GLU A 163 7.65 0.43 16.70
C GLU A 163 8.46 -0.83 16.35
N SER A 164 9.12 -0.87 15.20
CA SER A 164 10.00 -1.98 14.81
C SER A 164 11.23 -2.14 15.72
N GLY A 165 11.64 -1.06 16.40
CA GLY A 165 12.75 -1.09 17.35
C GLY A 165 12.36 -1.39 18.81
N LYS A 166 11.06 -1.61 19.09
CA LYS A 166 10.57 -1.77 20.47
C LYS A 166 10.22 -3.20 20.82
N VAL A 167 10.43 -3.53 22.09
CA VAL A 167 9.81 -4.69 22.74
C VAL A 167 8.62 -4.20 23.55
N VAL A 168 7.42 -4.69 23.24
CA VAL A 168 6.18 -4.24 23.88
C VAL A 168 5.33 -5.40 24.36
N HIS A 169 4.64 -5.18 25.47
CA HIS A 169 3.63 -6.10 26.00
C HIS A 169 2.25 -5.52 25.73
N PHE A 170 1.37 -6.29 25.11
CA PHE A 170 0.00 -5.86 24.81
C PHE A 170 -0.95 -7.06 24.86
N ASN A 171 -2.25 -6.80 24.96
CA ASN A 171 -3.26 -7.85 24.89
C ASN A 171 -3.80 -7.94 23.47
N ALA A 172 -3.88 -9.15 22.95
CA ALA A 172 -4.45 -9.42 21.63
C ALA A 172 -5.14 -10.79 21.63
N GLU A 173 -6.03 -10.99 20.66
CA GLU A 173 -6.58 -12.32 20.39
C GLU A 173 -5.54 -13.16 19.65
N VAL A 174 -5.24 -14.33 20.21
CA VAL A 174 -4.34 -15.32 19.62
C VAL A 174 -5.16 -16.55 19.25
N LEU A 175 -5.08 -16.94 17.99
CA LEU A 175 -5.66 -18.18 17.50
C LEU A 175 -4.86 -19.38 18.00
N SER A 176 -5.53 -20.31 18.66
CA SER A 176 -4.93 -21.60 19.02
C SER A 176 -4.68 -22.47 17.78
N ALA A 177 -3.95 -23.57 17.94
CA ALA A 177 -3.74 -24.56 16.88
C ALA A 177 -5.06 -25.20 16.38
N ALA A 178 -6.13 -25.12 17.18
CA ALA A 178 -7.48 -25.56 16.82
C ALA A 178 -8.31 -24.47 16.10
N GLY A 179 -7.77 -23.25 15.95
CA GLY A 179 -8.46 -22.11 15.33
C GLY A 179 -9.35 -21.30 16.26
N GLU A 180 -9.37 -21.61 17.56
CA GLU A 180 -10.13 -20.84 18.55
C GLU A 180 -9.36 -19.58 18.98
N ALA A 181 -9.99 -18.41 18.90
CA ALA A 181 -9.43 -17.14 19.36
C ALA A 181 -9.51 -17.03 20.88
N LYS A 182 -8.36 -16.82 21.54
CA LYS A 182 -8.27 -16.62 22.98
C LYS A 182 -7.57 -15.27 23.28
N PRO A 183 -8.08 -14.45 24.21
CA PRO A 183 -7.39 -13.26 24.66
C PRO A 183 -6.13 -13.66 25.42
N SER A 184 -4.97 -13.19 24.95
CA SER A 184 -3.66 -13.55 25.48
C SER A 184 -2.77 -12.32 25.63
N LYS A 185 -1.85 -12.38 26.58
CA LYS A 185 -0.83 -11.35 26.76
C LYS A 185 0.35 -11.66 25.82
N VAL A 186 0.54 -10.79 24.84
CA VAL A 186 1.55 -10.94 23.79
C VAL A 186 2.73 -10.03 24.08
N ILE A 187 3.93 -10.56 23.85
CA ILE A 187 5.18 -9.82 23.81
C ILE A 187 5.62 -9.74 22.36
N ARG A 188 5.63 -8.54 21.77
CA ARG A 188 6.16 -8.32 20.42
C ARG A 188 7.58 -7.81 20.51
N ILE A 189 8.49 -8.43 19.77
CA ILE A 189 9.90 -8.07 19.66
C ILE A 189 10.12 -7.48 18.27
N GLY A 190 9.99 -6.16 18.18
CA GLY A 190 10.12 -5.43 16.93
C GLY A 190 9.16 -5.93 15.85
N THR A 191 9.72 -6.28 14.69
CA THR A 191 9.01 -6.94 13.58
C THR A 191 9.38 -8.42 13.42
N PHE A 192 10.16 -8.99 14.35
CA PHE A 192 10.80 -10.29 14.15
C PHE A 192 9.98 -11.44 14.73
N ASN A 193 9.59 -11.32 16.00
CA ASN A 193 8.91 -12.39 16.73
C ASN A 193 7.80 -11.83 17.63
N ALA A 194 6.81 -12.68 17.88
CA ALA A 194 5.82 -12.49 18.92
C ALA A 194 5.80 -13.73 19.83
N LEU A 195 5.65 -13.50 21.12
CA LEU A 195 5.59 -14.54 22.14
C LEU A 195 4.31 -14.42 22.95
N SER A 196 3.79 -15.54 23.43
CA SER A 196 2.74 -15.58 24.46
C SER A 196 2.95 -16.83 25.30
N GLU A 197 2.88 -16.70 26.62
CA GLU A 197 3.02 -17.82 27.56
C GLU A 197 4.30 -18.68 27.30
N GLY A 198 5.42 -18.04 26.93
CA GLY A 198 6.69 -18.73 26.62
C GLY A 198 6.75 -19.42 25.25
N GLN A 199 5.70 -19.30 24.43
CA GLN A 199 5.61 -19.91 23.11
C GLN A 199 5.76 -18.87 21.99
N TYR A 200 6.35 -19.29 20.87
CA TYR A 200 6.43 -18.48 19.67
C TYR A 200 5.10 -18.47 18.92
N LEU A 201 4.74 -17.27 18.45
CA LEU A 201 3.56 -17.02 17.65
C LEU A 201 3.94 -16.74 16.19
N ARG A 202 2.99 -17.04 15.30
CA ARG A 202 3.02 -16.69 13.89
C ARG A 202 2.02 -15.58 13.62
N TYR A 203 2.40 -14.62 12.79
CA TYR A 203 1.49 -13.61 12.27
C TYR A 203 0.77 -14.10 11.00
N LEU A 204 -0.51 -13.78 10.89
CA LEU A 204 -1.37 -14.08 9.74
C LEU A 204 -1.73 -12.75 9.05
N PRO A 205 -1.07 -12.41 7.92
CA PRO A 205 -1.33 -11.19 7.17
C PRO A 205 -2.79 -10.99 6.78
N GLU A 206 -3.49 -12.07 6.45
CA GLU A 206 -4.84 -12.02 5.88
C GLU A 206 -5.90 -11.55 6.87
N SER A 207 -5.69 -11.80 8.16
CA SER A 207 -6.61 -11.41 9.24
C SER A 207 -6.00 -10.41 10.23
N GLU A 208 -4.75 -9.98 10.02
CA GLU A 208 -3.96 -9.17 10.96
C GLU A 208 -3.88 -9.78 12.38
N GLN A 209 -4.02 -11.11 12.50
CA GLN A 209 -4.06 -11.82 13.79
C GLN A 209 -2.78 -12.61 14.07
N LEU A 210 -2.59 -12.96 15.34
CA LEU A 210 -1.55 -13.86 15.79
C LEU A 210 -2.12 -15.25 16.00
N ALA A 211 -1.33 -16.28 15.69
CA ALA A 211 -1.68 -17.67 15.89
C ALA A 211 -0.53 -18.42 16.56
N THR A 212 -0.86 -19.39 17.41
CA THR A 212 0.14 -20.32 17.94
C THR A 212 0.71 -21.16 16.81
N LEU A 213 2.03 -21.33 16.76
CA LEU A 213 2.65 -22.23 15.79
C LEU A 213 2.17 -23.67 16.02
N ALA A 214 1.87 -24.38 14.94
CA ALA A 214 1.54 -25.80 14.98
C ALA A 214 2.70 -26.67 15.54
N ARG A 215 3.94 -26.22 15.31
CA ARG A 215 5.16 -26.81 15.87
C ARG A 215 6.01 -25.71 16.48
N GLN A 216 6.33 -25.86 17.76
CA GLN A 216 7.25 -24.96 18.44
C GLN A 216 8.72 -25.31 18.11
N PRO A 217 9.64 -24.33 18.21
CA PRO A 217 11.08 -24.59 18.12
C PRO A 217 11.58 -25.58 19.18
N GLU A 218 12.82 -26.04 19.02
CA GLU A 218 13.49 -26.90 20.02
C GLU A 218 13.45 -26.30 21.43
N SER A 219 13.46 -27.17 22.46
CA SER A 219 13.30 -26.78 23.86
C SER A 219 14.22 -25.64 24.29
N ARG A 220 15.48 -25.63 23.81
CA ARG A 220 16.45 -24.56 24.10
C ARG A 220 15.91 -23.15 23.81
N PHE A 221 15.10 -22.97 22.76
CA PHE A 221 14.54 -21.68 22.39
C PHE A 221 13.27 -21.35 23.17
N LEU A 222 12.52 -22.37 23.58
CA LEU A 222 11.36 -22.21 24.46
C LEU A 222 11.78 -21.84 25.88
N ASP A 223 12.89 -22.41 26.37
CA ASP A 223 13.48 -22.06 27.65
C ASP A 223 13.89 -20.57 27.64
N LEU A 224 14.61 -20.12 26.60
CA LEU A 224 14.94 -18.70 26.40
C LEU A 224 13.69 -17.80 26.31
N ALA A 225 12.66 -18.22 25.57
CA ALA A 225 11.42 -17.46 25.47
C ALA A 225 10.66 -17.35 26.80
N THR A 226 10.72 -18.40 27.62
CA THR A 226 10.12 -18.43 28.96
C THR A 226 10.88 -17.50 29.91
N ASP A 227 12.20 -17.58 29.92
CA ASP A 227 13.07 -16.70 30.71
C ASP A 227 12.89 -15.23 30.30
N PHE A 228 12.85 -14.95 29.00
CA PHE A 228 12.57 -13.61 28.47
C PHE A 228 11.20 -13.09 28.89
N SER A 229 10.17 -13.95 28.84
CA SER A 229 8.80 -13.58 29.25
C SER A 229 8.70 -13.31 30.77
N ALA A 230 9.57 -13.93 31.56
CA ALA A 230 9.63 -13.78 33.02
C ALA A 230 10.48 -12.57 33.48
N ALA A 231 11.23 -11.92 32.58
CA ALA A 231 12.15 -10.82 32.89
C ALA A 231 11.74 -9.48 32.23
N PRO A 232 10.78 -8.73 32.80
CA PRO A 232 10.24 -7.52 32.15
C PRO A 232 11.21 -6.36 32.01
N ASN A 233 12.20 -6.25 32.91
CA ASN A 233 13.06 -5.07 33.07
C ASN A 233 14.56 -5.43 33.07
N GLY A 234 14.94 -6.54 32.43
CA GLY A 234 16.32 -7.02 32.37
C GLY A 234 16.75 -7.40 30.97
N ASN A 235 18.03 -7.72 30.82
CA ASN A 235 18.54 -8.34 29.60
C ASN A 235 18.30 -9.85 29.70
N ALA A 236 17.60 -10.40 28.72
CA ALA A 236 17.41 -11.84 28.58
C ALA A 236 17.69 -12.22 27.13
N ASP A 237 18.31 -13.38 26.95
CA ASP A 237 18.61 -13.91 25.63
C ASP A 237 17.33 -14.45 24.99
N LEU A 238 17.19 -14.26 23.68
CA LEU A 238 16.04 -14.74 22.92
C LEU A 238 16.47 -15.21 21.54
N GLY A 239 15.92 -16.34 21.09
CA GLY A 239 16.03 -16.74 19.70
C GLY A 239 15.18 -15.85 18.81
N VAL A 240 15.80 -15.13 17.87
CA VAL A 240 15.12 -14.21 16.95
C VAL A 240 15.07 -14.81 15.54
N ASP A 241 13.92 -14.72 14.88
CA ASP A 241 13.76 -15.07 13.47
C ASP A 241 13.87 -13.79 12.62
N PRO A 242 15.02 -13.57 11.93
CA PRO A 242 15.20 -12.38 11.10
C PRO A 242 14.29 -12.36 9.87
N THR A 243 13.69 -13.49 9.50
CA THR A 243 12.76 -13.63 8.37
C THR A 243 11.32 -13.31 8.74
N ARG A 244 11.08 -12.73 9.92
CA ARG A 244 9.75 -12.30 10.40
C ARG A 244 8.74 -13.46 10.49
N GLY A 245 9.22 -14.64 10.88
CA GLY A 245 8.40 -15.82 11.11
C GLY A 245 8.32 -16.82 9.95
N VAL A 246 8.99 -16.57 8.82
CA VAL A 246 9.04 -17.53 7.71
C VAL A 246 9.77 -18.81 8.12
N ILE A 247 10.92 -18.71 8.80
CA ILE A 247 11.64 -19.88 9.33
C ILE A 247 10.78 -20.63 10.34
N LEU A 248 10.15 -19.90 11.27
CA LEU A 248 9.26 -20.51 12.25
C LEU A 248 8.09 -21.24 11.60
N SER A 249 7.54 -20.72 10.50
CA SER A 249 6.46 -21.37 9.76
C SER A 249 6.88 -22.67 9.08
N MET A 250 8.17 -22.80 8.72
CA MET A 250 8.73 -23.98 8.07
C MET A 250 9.09 -25.12 9.05
N LEU A 251 9.08 -24.88 10.37
CA LEU A 251 9.35 -25.92 11.38
C LEU A 251 8.44 -27.14 11.22
N ILE A 252 7.20 -26.95 10.76
CA ILE A 252 6.26 -28.06 10.52
C ILE A 252 6.73 -29.00 9.40
N GLN A 253 7.54 -28.51 8.45
CA GLN A 253 8.01 -29.29 7.31
C GLN A 253 9.26 -30.12 7.63
N THR A 254 9.93 -29.84 8.75
CA THR A 254 11.14 -30.55 9.14
C THR A 254 10.78 -31.74 10.01
N PRO A 255 11.01 -32.99 9.56
CA PRO A 255 10.67 -34.16 10.36
C PRO A 255 11.63 -34.29 11.54
N ASN A 256 11.07 -34.57 12.72
CA ASN A 256 11.86 -34.88 13.91
C ASN A 256 12.57 -36.24 13.77
N THR A 257 13.47 -36.58 14.69
CA THR A 257 14.24 -37.84 14.63
C THR A 257 13.34 -39.08 14.61
N PHE A 258 12.21 -39.05 15.30
CA PHE A 258 11.25 -40.16 15.34
C PHE A 258 10.40 -40.24 14.06
N GLU A 259 9.89 -39.11 13.58
CA GLU A 259 9.19 -38.97 12.29
C GLU A 259 10.09 -39.41 11.13
N ARG A 260 11.40 -39.16 11.20
CA ARG A 260 12.37 -39.68 10.24
C ARG A 260 12.48 -41.20 10.27
N ILE A 261 12.39 -41.82 11.45
CA ILE A 261 12.37 -43.29 11.58
C ILE A 261 11.08 -43.83 10.95
N ASP A 262 9.94 -43.20 11.22
CA ASP A 262 8.66 -43.56 10.63
C ASP A 262 8.65 -43.40 9.10
N GLN A 263 9.28 -42.34 8.57
CA GLN A 263 9.48 -42.14 7.13
C GLN A 263 10.36 -43.22 6.49
N GLY A 264 11.26 -43.84 7.26
CA GLY A 264 12.06 -44.99 6.83
C GLY A 264 11.22 -46.25 6.62
N GLY A 265 9.96 -46.27 7.08
CA GLY A 265 9.03 -47.38 6.95
C GLY A 265 9.59 -48.67 7.54
N ILE A 266 9.09 -49.82 7.06
CA ILE A 266 9.48 -51.15 7.54
C ILE A 266 11.01 -51.37 7.41
N ILE A 267 11.62 -50.86 6.35
CA ILE A 267 13.05 -51.02 6.08
C ILE A 267 13.89 -50.27 7.13
N GLY A 268 13.48 -49.05 7.50
CA GLY A 268 14.12 -48.28 8.56
C GLY A 268 14.11 -49.01 9.91
N TYR A 269 12.97 -49.61 10.26
CA TYR A 269 12.84 -50.42 11.47
C TYR A 269 13.73 -51.67 11.47
N ILE A 270 13.86 -52.36 10.33
CA ILE A 270 14.75 -53.53 10.20
C ILE A 270 16.22 -53.12 10.40
N ILE A 271 16.66 -52.02 9.76
CA ILE A 271 18.04 -51.52 9.89
C ILE A 271 18.33 -51.11 11.34
N LEU A 272 17.42 -50.39 12.00
CA LEU A 272 17.57 -50.01 13.41
C LEU A 272 17.65 -51.24 14.33
N THR A 273 16.82 -52.25 14.08
CA THR A 273 16.83 -53.48 14.89
C THR A 273 18.14 -54.25 14.71
N LEU A 274 18.59 -54.44 13.46
CA LEU A 274 19.84 -55.13 13.17
C LEU A 274 21.06 -54.35 13.70
N GLY A 275 21.03 -53.03 13.57
CA GLY A 275 22.02 -52.12 14.15
C GLY A 275 22.06 -52.22 15.67
N GLY A 276 20.90 -52.30 16.33
CA GLY A 276 20.80 -52.49 17.78
C GLY A 276 21.41 -53.82 18.25
N ILE A 277 21.11 -54.93 17.57
CA ILE A 277 21.69 -56.24 17.87
C ILE A 277 23.22 -56.21 17.69
N GLY A 278 23.70 -55.65 16.57
CA GLY A 278 25.12 -55.49 16.31
C GLY A 278 25.82 -54.62 17.36
N PHE A 279 25.18 -53.53 17.79
CA PHE A 279 25.69 -52.64 18.83
C PHE A 279 25.80 -53.34 20.19
N VAL A 280 24.79 -54.12 20.59
CA VAL A 280 24.85 -54.92 21.82
C VAL A 280 25.96 -55.97 21.75
N PHE A 281 26.12 -56.65 20.63
CA PHE A 281 27.22 -57.61 20.44
C PHE A 281 28.59 -56.94 20.49
N ALA A 282 28.72 -55.75 19.90
CA ALA A 282 29.94 -54.95 19.97
C ALA A 282 30.27 -54.54 21.42
N LEU A 283 29.28 -54.09 22.20
CA LEU A 283 29.46 -53.77 23.61
C LEU A 283 29.87 -55.00 24.44
N TYR A 284 29.24 -56.15 24.21
CA TYR A 284 29.62 -57.41 24.84
C TYR A 284 31.07 -57.78 24.53
N ARG A 285 31.46 -57.72 23.25
CA ARG A 285 32.83 -58.05 22.83
C ARG A 285 33.85 -57.06 23.40
N LEU A 286 33.51 -55.77 23.43
CA LEU A 286 34.34 -54.73 24.04
C LEU A 286 34.54 -55.01 25.52
N PHE A 287 33.49 -55.36 26.26
CA PHE A 287 33.58 -55.69 27.68
C PHE A 287 34.45 -56.94 27.94
N VAL A 288 34.30 -57.99 27.14
CA VAL A 288 35.13 -59.21 27.23
C VAL A 288 36.60 -58.89 26.93
N LEU A 289 36.88 -58.14 25.86
CA LEU A 289 38.25 -57.74 25.52
C LEU A 289 38.86 -56.82 26.58
N PHE A 290 38.07 -55.88 27.13
CA PHE A 290 38.52 -54.98 28.18
C PHE A 290 38.88 -55.74 29.46
N GLN A 291 38.07 -56.71 29.88
CA GLN A 291 38.39 -57.60 31.00
C GLN A 291 39.61 -58.46 30.71
N THR A 292 39.71 -59.01 29.50
CA THR A 292 40.85 -59.87 29.11
C THR A 292 42.14 -59.07 29.08
N GLY A 293 42.13 -57.85 28.56
CA GLY A 293 43.25 -56.91 28.58
C GLY A 293 43.68 -56.59 30.01
N GLN A 294 42.74 -56.28 30.91
CA GLN A 294 43.06 -56.06 32.32
C GLN A 294 43.69 -57.29 32.98
N LYS A 295 43.16 -58.50 32.74
CA LYS A 295 43.74 -59.73 33.29
C LYS A 295 45.14 -60.02 32.73
N MET A 296 45.37 -59.77 31.44
CA MET A 296 46.71 -59.90 30.84
C MET A 296 47.69 -58.86 31.40
N SER A 297 47.25 -57.61 31.58
CA SER A 297 48.08 -56.57 32.21
C SER A 297 48.42 -56.91 33.66
N ALA A 298 47.50 -57.50 34.42
CA ALA A 298 47.77 -58.00 35.77
C ALA A 298 48.76 -59.18 35.76
N GLN A 299 48.64 -60.09 34.77
CA GLN A 299 49.54 -61.23 34.62
C GLN A 299 50.99 -60.82 34.30
N LEU A 300 51.21 -59.72 33.55
CA LEU A 300 52.55 -59.21 33.23
C LEU A 300 53.37 -58.80 34.47
N VAL A 301 52.70 -58.53 35.60
CA VAL A 301 53.35 -58.10 36.85
C VAL A 301 53.38 -59.25 37.89
N SER A 302 52.68 -60.36 37.63
CA SER A 302 52.56 -61.49 38.54
C SER A 302 53.60 -62.57 38.23
N GLU A 303 54.30 -63.06 39.27
CA GLU A 303 55.30 -64.14 39.14
C GLU A 303 54.68 -65.53 38.94
N THR A 304 53.39 -65.72 39.25
CA THR A 304 52.70 -67.01 39.07
C THR A 304 51.74 -66.97 37.87
N ALA A 305 51.83 -67.96 36.99
CA ALA A 305 50.98 -68.09 35.81
C ALA A 305 49.51 -68.45 36.15
N SER A 306 48.55 -67.67 35.64
CA SER A 306 47.10 -67.94 35.79
C SER A 306 46.46 -68.40 34.47
N THR A 307 45.59 -69.41 34.53
CA THR A 307 44.87 -69.93 33.35
C THR A 307 43.70 -69.06 32.89
N ASP A 308 43.34 -68.04 33.66
CA ASP A 308 42.13 -67.23 33.44
C ASP A 308 42.31 -66.13 32.37
N ASN A 309 43.50 -66.03 31.79
CA ASN A 309 43.81 -65.12 30.70
C ASN A 309 44.73 -65.79 29.67
N PRO A 310 44.69 -65.38 28.39
CA PRO A 310 45.50 -66.00 27.33
C PRO A 310 47.00 -65.97 27.62
N LEU A 311 47.53 -64.86 28.13
CA LEU A 311 48.96 -64.71 28.43
C LEU A 311 49.42 -65.71 29.51
N GLY A 312 48.65 -65.88 30.57
CA GLY A 312 49.00 -66.80 31.64
C GLY A 312 48.85 -68.29 31.26
N ARG A 313 48.01 -68.63 30.27
CA ARG A 313 47.98 -69.99 29.69
C ARG A 313 49.28 -70.28 28.94
N VAL A 314 49.71 -69.36 28.08
CA VAL A 314 50.97 -69.47 27.34
C VAL A 314 52.17 -69.59 28.28
N ILE A 315 52.25 -68.76 29.33
CA ILE A 315 53.33 -68.84 30.33
C ILE A 315 53.30 -70.19 31.05
N LYS A 316 52.12 -70.67 31.46
CA LYS A 316 51.97 -71.95 32.16
C LYS A 316 52.37 -73.14 31.28
N ASP A 317 51.98 -73.11 30.00
CA ASP A 317 52.31 -74.18 29.06
C ASP A 317 53.83 -74.19 28.77
N ALA A 318 54.46 -73.01 28.67
CA ALA A 318 55.92 -72.86 28.59
C ALA A 318 56.66 -73.33 29.87
N GLU A 319 56.11 -73.05 31.06
CA GLU A 319 56.67 -73.53 32.33
C GLU A 319 56.58 -75.06 32.47
N SER A 320 55.49 -75.67 31.98
CA SER A 320 55.22 -77.11 32.08
C SER A 320 56.06 -77.98 31.12
N HIS A 321 56.56 -77.42 30.02
CA HIS A 321 57.40 -78.12 29.04
C HIS A 321 58.84 -77.58 29.05
N HIS A 322 59.64 -77.99 30.04
CA HIS A 322 61.08 -77.72 30.11
C HIS A 322 61.88 -78.60 29.12
N SER A 323 61.75 -78.34 27.81
CA SER A 323 62.57 -78.97 26.76
C SER A 323 63.59 -77.96 26.19
N PRO A 324 64.89 -78.33 26.05
CA PRO A 324 65.95 -77.41 25.64
C PRO A 324 66.03 -77.13 24.13
N ASP A 325 65.02 -77.51 23.35
CA ASP A 325 65.02 -77.40 21.89
C ASP A 325 64.04 -76.32 21.42
N VAL A 326 64.55 -75.35 20.66
CA VAL A 326 63.82 -74.12 20.31
C VAL A 326 62.65 -74.41 19.37
N GLU A 327 62.79 -75.40 18.48
CA GLU A 327 61.74 -75.81 17.54
C GLU A 327 60.51 -76.42 18.25
N THR A 328 60.70 -77.14 19.36
CA THR A 328 59.57 -77.70 20.12
C THR A 328 58.87 -76.65 20.99
N LEU A 329 59.60 -75.62 21.43
CA LEU A 329 59.00 -74.50 22.15
C LEU A 329 58.14 -73.63 21.22
N GLU A 330 58.59 -73.42 19.99
CA GLU A 330 57.86 -72.69 18.96
C GLU A 330 56.56 -73.40 18.57
N LEU A 331 56.59 -74.74 18.46
CA LEU A 331 55.41 -75.56 18.18
C LEU A 331 54.35 -75.50 19.31
N VAL A 332 54.79 -75.48 20.58
CA VAL A 332 53.88 -75.41 21.75
C VAL A 332 53.29 -74.00 21.92
N LEU A 333 54.05 -72.96 21.56
CA LEU A 333 53.57 -71.58 21.59
C LEU A 333 52.50 -71.30 20.52
N ASP A 334 52.58 -71.94 19.35
CA ASP A 334 51.58 -71.83 18.29
C ASP A 334 50.24 -72.54 18.63
N GLU A 335 50.23 -73.47 19.60
CA GLU A 335 49.06 -74.29 19.96
C GLU A 335 48.18 -73.69 21.09
N ALA A 336 48.70 -72.70 21.85
CA ALA A 336 48.08 -72.15 23.08
C ALA A 336 47.31 -70.83 22.91
#